data_AF-A0A094H5J3-F1
#
_entry.id   AF-A0A094H5J3-F1
#
_cell.length_a   1.000
_cell.length_b   1.000
_cell.length_c   1.000
_cell.angle_alpha   90.00
_cell.angle_beta   90.00
_cell.angle_gamma   90.00
#
_symmetry.space_group_name_H-M   'P 1'
#
loop_
_entity.id
_entity.type
_entity.pdbx_description
1 polymer ?
#
loop_
_entity_poly.entity_id
_entity_poly.type
_entity_poly.pdbx_seq_one_letter_code
_entity_poly.pdbx_strand_id
1 'polypeptide(L)'
;MSVAQVSLPLPILPSGWAADKDFKAVGTVSPANDRSIEPVGPHFLAHARRARHKRTFSEDDRIQAQNSVKKVEDDDAGEISEPEDPSMLLRDAKDWKQQDHYAVLGLSKYRYKASEDQIKRAHRKKVLRHHPDKKAAAGSTEDDSFFKCIQKATEVLLDPTKRRQFDSVDERADVEPPSKKKTQAGNFYKLWSPVFKAEGRFSKTQPVPRLGDENSTKEEVETFYNFWYSFDSWRSFEYQDEDVPDDNENRDQKRHMERKNNNARKKKKVEDNARLRKLLDDASAMDERIKKFRNEANATKNKKKIEREAAEKKAAEEAKAQKEAEAAAALKAEEAAKAEREQGKKAKEAAKNAVKKNKRVLKGSVKDANYFVSGDAPASAIDGVLNDVDLIQGKIDADEIAALAGKLNGLKVADEIKGVWSEEVKRLVAAGKLKEGDAKTLA
;
A
#
# COMPACT_ATOMS: atom_id res chain seq x y z
N MET A 1 -21.09 6.72 -77.05
CA MET A 1 -21.41 5.28 -76.93
C MET A 1 -20.16 4.56 -76.44
N SER A 2 -20.13 4.17 -75.17
CA SER A 2 -19.03 3.38 -74.62
C SER A 2 -19.23 1.91 -75.01
N VAL A 3 -18.43 1.42 -75.95
CA VAL A 3 -18.38 0.00 -76.28
C VAL A 3 -17.64 -0.69 -75.13
N ALA A 4 -18.38 -1.39 -74.27
CA ALA A 4 -17.77 -2.26 -73.26
C ALA A 4 -17.29 -3.53 -73.96
N GLN A 5 -15.99 -3.63 -74.22
CA GLN A 5 -15.38 -4.83 -74.78
C GLN A 5 -15.22 -5.85 -73.64
N VAL A 6 -16.09 -6.86 -73.61
CA VAL A 6 -16.02 -7.94 -72.61
C VAL A 6 -14.92 -8.90 -73.04
N SER A 7 -13.79 -8.91 -72.32
CA SER A 7 -12.63 -9.77 -72.58
C SER A 7 -12.73 -11.12 -71.85
N LEU A 8 -13.83 -11.84 -72.02
CA LEU A 8 -13.91 -13.24 -71.61
C LEU A 8 -13.71 -14.09 -72.86
N PRO A 9 -12.46 -14.50 -73.20
CA PRO A 9 -12.28 -15.48 -74.27
C PRO A 9 -13.06 -16.72 -73.89
N LEU A 10 -13.93 -17.19 -74.78
CA LEU A 10 -14.60 -18.46 -74.58
C LEU A 10 -13.53 -19.55 -74.37
N PRO A 11 -13.74 -20.50 -73.45
CA PRO A 11 -12.76 -21.54 -73.17
C PRO A 11 -12.43 -22.31 -74.45
N ILE A 12 -11.14 -22.63 -74.61
CA ILE A 12 -10.64 -23.39 -75.76
C ILE A 12 -11.27 -24.79 -75.71
N LEU A 13 -11.84 -25.23 -76.83
CA LEU A 13 -12.46 -26.56 -76.90
C LEU A 13 -11.41 -27.66 -76.65
N PRO A 14 -11.76 -28.75 -75.95
CA PRO A 14 -10.84 -29.86 -75.69
C PRO A 14 -10.28 -30.48 -76.98
N SER A 15 -9.04 -30.96 -76.96
CA SER A 15 -8.44 -31.62 -78.12
C SER A 15 -9.20 -32.91 -78.45
N GLY A 16 -9.82 -32.96 -79.64
CA GLY A 16 -10.65 -34.07 -80.12
C GLY A 16 -12.14 -33.79 -80.24
N TRP A 17 -12.62 -32.60 -79.82
CA TRP A 17 -14.01 -32.20 -79.98
C TRP A 17 -14.37 -31.99 -81.46
N ALA A 18 -15.48 -32.60 -81.91
CA ALA A 18 -16.01 -32.46 -83.26
C ALA A 18 -17.46 -31.95 -83.23
N ALA A 19 -17.73 -30.88 -83.98
CA ALA A 19 -19.01 -30.15 -83.94
C ALA A 19 -20.24 -31.04 -84.17
N ASP A 20 -20.14 -32.01 -85.09
CA ASP A 20 -21.28 -32.85 -85.46
C ASP A 20 -21.61 -33.95 -84.43
N LYS A 21 -20.65 -34.31 -83.56
CA LYS A 21 -20.81 -35.41 -82.58
C LYS A 21 -20.97 -34.92 -81.15
N ASP A 22 -20.30 -33.83 -80.80
CA ASP A 22 -20.14 -33.40 -79.42
C ASP A 22 -20.96 -32.14 -79.07
N PHE A 23 -21.65 -31.53 -80.05
CA PHE A 23 -22.55 -30.40 -79.80
C PHE A 23 -23.92 -30.89 -79.30
N LYS A 24 -24.30 -30.49 -78.08
CA LYS A 24 -25.62 -30.73 -77.50
C LYS A 24 -26.29 -29.41 -77.16
N ALA A 25 -27.31 -29.01 -77.93
CA ALA A 25 -28.10 -27.83 -77.63
C ALA A 25 -28.82 -28.02 -76.28
N VAL A 26 -28.52 -27.15 -75.30
CA VAL A 26 -29.04 -27.26 -73.91
C VAL A 26 -30.39 -26.55 -73.73
N GLY A 27 -30.86 -25.83 -74.76
CA GLY A 27 -32.13 -25.12 -74.77
C GLY A 27 -32.23 -24.13 -75.93
N THR A 28 -33.41 -23.55 -76.10
CA THR A 28 -33.68 -22.46 -77.04
C THR A 28 -33.77 -21.13 -76.28
N VAL A 29 -33.32 -20.03 -76.89
CA VAL A 29 -33.45 -18.68 -76.29
C VAL A 29 -34.93 -18.36 -76.12
N SER A 30 -35.32 -17.86 -74.94
CA SER A 30 -36.70 -17.43 -74.69
C SER A 30 -37.09 -16.26 -75.59
N PRO A 31 -38.38 -16.13 -75.97
CA PRO A 31 -38.86 -14.98 -76.73
C PRO A 31 -38.63 -13.66 -75.97
N ALA A 32 -38.43 -12.57 -76.71
CA ALA A 32 -38.30 -11.23 -76.14
C ALA A 32 -39.59 -10.84 -75.41
N ASN A 33 -39.46 -10.22 -74.25
CA ASN A 33 -40.58 -9.67 -73.47
C ASN A 33 -40.47 -8.16 -73.44
N ASP A 34 -41.52 -7.48 -73.89
CA ASP A 34 -41.64 -6.03 -73.71
C ASP A 34 -41.90 -5.71 -72.24
N ARG A 35 -41.11 -4.77 -71.70
CA ARG A 35 -41.32 -4.25 -70.35
C ARG A 35 -41.33 -2.73 -70.38
N SER A 36 -42.34 -2.15 -69.73
CA SER A 36 -42.34 -0.72 -69.42
C SER A 36 -41.28 -0.46 -68.34
N ILE A 37 -40.39 0.48 -68.61
CA ILE A 37 -39.37 0.92 -67.66
C ILE A 37 -39.72 2.34 -67.24
N GLU A 38 -39.96 2.53 -65.95
CA GLU A 38 -40.15 3.86 -65.40
C GLU A 38 -38.79 4.56 -65.23
N PRO A 39 -38.65 5.81 -65.68
CA PRO A 39 -37.42 6.56 -65.47
C PRO A 39 -37.32 6.92 -63.98
N VAL A 40 -36.39 6.27 -63.29
CA VAL A 40 -36.12 6.50 -61.87
C VAL A 40 -34.69 6.98 -61.67
N GLY A 41 -34.46 7.66 -60.54
CA GLY A 41 -33.11 8.03 -60.10
C GLY A 41 -32.73 9.50 -60.25
N PRO A 42 -31.51 9.87 -59.80
CA PRO A 42 -31.12 11.27 -59.60
C PRO A 42 -31.19 12.13 -60.87
N HIS A 43 -30.83 11.56 -62.02
CA HIS A 43 -30.82 12.28 -63.30
C HIS A 43 -32.22 12.57 -63.82
N PHE A 44 -33.17 11.64 -63.67
CA PHE A 44 -34.57 11.87 -64.01
C PHE A 44 -35.19 12.92 -63.08
N LEU A 45 -34.93 12.83 -61.77
CA LEU A 45 -35.40 13.83 -60.80
C LEU A 45 -34.83 15.23 -61.09
N ALA A 46 -33.56 15.32 -61.49
CA ALA A 46 -32.95 16.58 -61.91
C ALA A 46 -33.60 17.13 -63.19
N HIS A 47 -33.87 16.27 -64.18
CA HIS A 47 -34.59 16.67 -65.40
C HIS A 47 -36.01 17.15 -65.08
N ALA A 48 -36.77 16.38 -64.30
CA ALA A 48 -38.15 16.72 -63.90
C ALA A 48 -38.21 18.02 -63.10
N ARG A 49 -37.23 18.26 -62.20
CA ARG A 49 -37.09 19.52 -61.46
C ARG A 49 -36.86 20.70 -62.41
N ARG A 50 -35.89 20.60 -63.33
CA ARG A 50 -35.61 21.65 -64.32
C ARG A 50 -36.82 21.95 -65.19
N ALA A 51 -37.50 20.91 -65.68
CA ALA A 51 -38.70 21.03 -66.49
C ALA A 51 -39.85 21.70 -65.73
N ARG A 52 -40.10 21.30 -64.47
CA ARG A 52 -41.14 21.89 -63.62
C ARG A 52 -40.89 23.36 -63.31
N HIS A 53 -39.63 23.74 -63.09
CA HIS A 53 -39.26 25.10 -62.72
C HIS A 53 -38.85 25.98 -63.92
N LYS A 54 -38.90 25.44 -65.14
CA LYS A 54 -38.48 26.12 -66.38
C LYS A 54 -37.06 26.70 -66.30
N ARG A 55 -36.14 25.95 -65.70
CA ARG A 55 -34.75 26.37 -65.47
C ARG A 55 -33.80 25.77 -66.51
N THR A 56 -32.78 26.54 -66.86
CA THR A 56 -31.63 26.02 -67.60
C THR A 56 -30.77 25.12 -66.70
N PHE A 57 -29.86 24.35 -67.31
CA PHE A 57 -28.94 23.49 -66.56
C PHE A 57 -28.05 24.31 -65.60
N SER A 58 -27.45 25.39 -66.09
CA SER A 58 -26.58 26.26 -65.29
C SER A 58 -27.32 26.99 -64.16
N GLU A 59 -28.56 27.40 -64.40
CA GLU A 59 -29.40 28.05 -63.40
C GLU A 59 -29.83 27.08 -62.29
N ASP A 60 -30.28 25.87 -62.64
CA ASP A 60 -30.66 24.87 -61.65
C ASP A 60 -29.45 24.38 -60.85
N ASP A 61 -28.29 24.18 -61.49
CA ASP A 61 -27.05 23.84 -60.79
C ASP A 61 -26.63 24.92 -59.80
N ARG A 62 -26.70 26.21 -60.18
CA ARG A 62 -26.43 27.33 -59.28
C ARG A 62 -27.40 27.35 -58.10
N ILE A 63 -28.69 27.13 -58.34
CA ILE A 63 -29.72 27.14 -57.29
C ILE A 63 -29.60 25.91 -56.38
N GLN A 64 -29.28 24.74 -56.93
CA GLN A 64 -29.01 23.53 -56.14
C GLN A 64 -27.76 23.71 -55.29
N ALA A 65 -26.71 24.32 -55.83
CA ALA A 65 -25.51 24.67 -55.07
C ALA A 65 -25.81 25.71 -53.97
N GLN A 66 -26.62 26.73 -54.24
CA GLN A 66 -27.05 27.68 -53.21
C GLN A 66 -27.92 27.03 -52.13
N ASN A 67 -28.85 26.16 -52.50
CA ASN A 67 -29.70 25.44 -51.56
C ASN A 67 -28.93 24.42 -50.73
N SER A 68 -27.93 23.75 -51.30
CA SER A 68 -27.08 22.83 -50.55
C SER A 68 -26.20 23.59 -49.55
N VAL A 69 -25.64 24.74 -49.94
CA VAL A 69 -24.92 25.64 -49.03
C VAL A 69 -25.86 26.11 -47.92
N LYS A 70 -27.05 26.62 -48.26
CA LYS A 70 -28.03 27.10 -47.28
C LYS A 70 -28.47 26.01 -46.31
N LYS A 71 -28.70 24.78 -46.81
CA LYS A 71 -29.07 23.64 -45.97
C LYS A 71 -27.95 23.26 -44.99
N VAL A 72 -26.69 23.29 -45.44
CA VAL A 72 -25.53 23.07 -44.56
C VAL A 72 -25.38 24.21 -43.54
N GLU A 73 -25.66 25.45 -43.93
CA GLU A 73 -25.64 26.60 -43.02
C GLU A 73 -26.74 26.54 -41.95
N ASP A 74 -27.96 26.14 -42.32
CA ASP A 74 -29.11 25.99 -41.42
C ASP A 74 -28.98 24.79 -40.48
N ASP A 75 -28.52 23.62 -40.98
CA ASP A 75 -28.28 22.42 -40.16
C ASP A 75 -27.12 22.63 -39.15
N ASP A 76 -26.17 23.52 -39.43
CA ASP A 76 -24.98 23.82 -38.61
C ASP A 76 -25.10 25.15 -37.81
N ALA A 77 -26.24 25.84 -37.92
CA ALA A 77 -26.50 27.12 -37.23
C ALA A 77 -26.55 26.97 -35.71
N GLY A 78 -27.02 25.84 -35.20
CA GLY A 78 -27.18 25.59 -33.76
C GLY A 78 -25.90 25.18 -33.01
N GLU A 79 -24.87 24.71 -33.71
CA GLU A 79 -23.73 24.04 -33.05
C GLU A 79 -22.45 24.90 -32.97
N ILE A 80 -22.18 25.78 -33.95
CA ILE A 80 -20.88 26.50 -34.08
C ILE A 80 -21.05 28.04 -34.22
N SER A 81 -22.27 28.58 -34.10
CA SER A 81 -22.50 30.03 -34.29
C SER A 81 -22.45 30.80 -32.97
N GLU A 82 -21.24 31.11 -32.49
CA GLU A 82 -21.06 32.09 -31.40
C GLU A 82 -21.18 33.53 -31.94
N PRO A 83 -21.83 34.46 -31.20
CA PRO A 83 -21.89 35.86 -31.58
C PRO A 83 -20.48 36.46 -31.66
N GLU A 84 -20.20 37.17 -32.75
CA GLU A 84 -18.90 37.79 -33.00
C GLU A 84 -18.81 39.10 -32.22
N ASP A 85 -17.84 39.17 -31.31
CA ASP A 85 -17.57 40.40 -30.59
C ASP A 85 -16.91 41.43 -31.54
N PRO A 86 -17.40 42.68 -31.62
CA PRO A 86 -16.83 43.71 -32.49
C PRO A 86 -15.33 43.96 -32.27
N SER A 87 -14.82 43.79 -31.04
CA SER A 87 -13.39 43.94 -30.74
C SER A 87 -12.54 42.84 -31.36
N MET A 88 -13.11 41.65 -31.58
CA MET A 88 -12.42 40.53 -32.21
C MET A 88 -12.19 40.78 -33.71
N LEU A 89 -13.12 41.48 -34.36
CA LEU A 89 -13.06 41.81 -35.79
C LEU A 89 -12.02 42.89 -36.10
N LEU A 90 -11.58 43.65 -35.10
CA LEU A 90 -10.57 44.70 -35.21
C LEU A 90 -9.14 44.20 -34.87
N ARG A 91 -8.97 42.90 -34.64
CA ARG A 91 -7.66 42.33 -34.28
C ARG A 91 -6.72 42.28 -35.48
N ASP A 92 -5.49 42.77 -35.28
CA ASP A 92 -4.42 42.66 -36.27
C ASP A 92 -3.84 41.24 -36.28
N ALA A 93 -3.65 40.68 -37.46
CA ALA A 93 -2.99 39.38 -37.67
C ALA A 93 -1.55 39.34 -37.15
N LYS A 94 -0.88 40.48 -37.01
CA LYS A 94 0.47 40.54 -36.41
C LYS A 94 0.50 40.11 -34.95
N ASP A 95 -0.60 40.31 -34.22
CA ASP A 95 -0.70 39.94 -32.79
C ASP A 95 -1.30 38.54 -32.58
N TRP A 96 -1.15 37.65 -33.56
CA TRP A 96 -1.74 36.30 -33.52
C TRP A 96 -1.31 35.47 -32.30
N LYS A 97 -0.17 35.77 -31.66
CA LYS A 97 0.29 35.06 -30.46
C LYS A 97 -0.61 35.32 -29.26
N GLN A 98 -1.21 36.51 -29.12
CA GLN A 98 -2.12 36.84 -28.01
C GLN A 98 -3.58 36.49 -28.32
N GLN A 99 -3.85 35.96 -29.52
CA GLN A 99 -5.20 35.64 -29.95
C GLN A 99 -5.67 34.27 -29.47
N ASP A 100 -6.92 34.24 -29.03
CA ASP A 100 -7.64 33.01 -28.80
C ASP A 100 -8.12 32.39 -30.13
N HIS A 101 -7.32 31.47 -30.69
CA HIS A 101 -7.60 30.81 -31.97
C HIS A 101 -8.95 30.07 -31.99
N TYR A 102 -9.39 29.50 -30.86
CA TYR A 102 -10.71 28.87 -30.81
C TYR A 102 -11.82 29.90 -30.88
N ALA A 103 -11.69 31.05 -30.20
CA ALA A 103 -12.67 32.11 -30.28
C ALA A 103 -12.75 32.74 -31.68
N VAL A 104 -11.61 32.91 -32.36
CA VAL A 104 -11.57 33.39 -33.76
C VAL A 104 -12.41 32.49 -34.69
N LEU A 105 -12.35 31.17 -34.49
CA LEU A 105 -13.17 30.22 -35.24
C LEU A 105 -14.61 30.06 -34.73
N GLY A 106 -14.97 30.65 -33.59
CA GLY A 106 -16.30 30.46 -32.96
C GLY A 106 -16.44 29.11 -32.24
N LEU A 107 -15.34 28.53 -31.79
CA LEU A 107 -15.26 27.26 -31.06
C LEU A 107 -14.97 27.46 -29.57
N SER A 108 -15.31 28.62 -28.98
CA SER A 108 -15.01 28.94 -27.58
C SER A 108 -15.63 27.95 -26.59
N LYS A 109 -16.77 27.35 -26.94
CA LYS A 109 -17.44 26.30 -26.16
C LYS A 109 -16.68 24.96 -26.15
N TYR A 110 -16.08 24.58 -27.28
CA TYR A 110 -15.44 23.28 -27.45
C TYR A 110 -13.94 23.31 -27.09
N ARG A 111 -13.22 24.37 -27.47
CA ARG A 111 -11.77 24.58 -27.22
C ARG A 111 -10.92 23.33 -27.48
N TYR A 112 -10.12 22.92 -26.50
CA TYR A 112 -9.28 21.71 -26.55
C TYR A 112 -10.07 20.41 -26.82
N LYS A 113 -11.39 20.39 -26.64
CA LYS A 113 -12.27 19.26 -26.98
C LYS A 113 -12.81 19.32 -28.41
N ALA A 114 -12.55 20.40 -29.16
CA ALA A 114 -12.99 20.52 -30.53
C ALA A 114 -12.35 19.43 -31.40
N SER A 115 -13.18 18.70 -32.13
CA SER A 115 -12.71 17.72 -33.13
C SER A 115 -12.10 18.44 -34.33
N GLU A 116 -11.23 17.74 -35.05
CA GLU A 116 -10.65 18.25 -36.30
C GLU A 116 -11.74 18.63 -37.31
N ASP A 117 -12.83 17.85 -37.39
CA ASP A 117 -13.96 18.13 -38.27
C ASP A 117 -14.74 19.39 -37.87
N GLN A 118 -14.88 19.65 -36.57
CA GLN A 118 -15.47 20.91 -36.08
C GLN A 118 -14.57 22.10 -36.44
N ILE A 119 -13.25 21.97 -36.34
CA ILE A 119 -12.29 23.01 -36.74
C ILE A 119 -12.39 23.30 -38.25
N LYS A 120 -12.39 22.24 -39.08
CA LYS A 120 -12.55 22.38 -40.54
C LYS A 120 -13.88 23.02 -40.93
N ARG A 121 -14.98 22.62 -40.28
CA ARG A 121 -16.32 23.22 -40.49
C ARG A 121 -16.35 24.69 -40.11
N ALA A 122 -15.86 25.02 -38.92
CA ALA A 122 -15.78 26.39 -38.41
C ALA A 122 -14.96 27.30 -39.33
N HIS A 123 -13.80 26.83 -39.79
CA HIS A 123 -12.97 27.53 -40.76
C HIS A 123 -13.72 27.84 -42.07
N ARG A 124 -14.37 26.83 -42.70
CA ARG A 124 -15.15 27.05 -43.93
C ARG A 124 -16.23 28.10 -43.73
N LYS A 125 -16.96 28.04 -42.62
CA LYS A 125 -18.01 29.00 -42.26
C LYS A 125 -17.47 30.43 -42.09
N LYS A 126 -16.35 30.58 -41.37
CA LYS A 126 -15.69 31.88 -41.15
C LYS A 126 -15.10 32.48 -42.42
N VAL A 127 -14.48 31.66 -43.27
CA VAL A 127 -13.97 32.08 -44.59
C VAL A 127 -15.10 32.60 -45.46
N LEU A 128 -16.23 31.89 -45.56
CA LEU A 128 -17.38 32.34 -46.38
C LEU A 128 -18.02 33.64 -45.87
N ARG A 129 -17.98 33.87 -44.56
CA ARG A 129 -18.52 35.09 -43.93
C ARG A 129 -17.60 36.29 -44.07
N HIS A 130 -16.29 36.11 -43.88
CA HIS A 130 -15.31 37.20 -43.83
C HIS A 130 -14.37 37.25 -45.03
N HIS A 131 -14.70 36.57 -46.13
CA HIS A 131 -13.89 36.61 -47.35
C HIS A 131 -13.70 38.07 -47.83
N PRO A 132 -12.47 38.48 -48.21
CA PRO A 132 -12.20 39.85 -48.61
C PRO A 132 -13.07 40.30 -49.80
N ASP A 133 -13.32 39.42 -50.77
CA ASP A 133 -14.20 39.69 -51.93
C ASP A 133 -15.64 40.06 -51.52
N LYS A 134 -16.21 39.34 -50.54
CA LYS A 134 -17.58 39.60 -50.06
C LYS A 134 -17.67 40.88 -49.23
N LYS A 135 -16.60 41.22 -48.48
CA LYS A 135 -16.49 42.47 -47.73
C LYS A 135 -16.31 43.68 -48.65
N ALA A 136 -15.52 43.53 -49.71
CA ALA A 136 -15.35 44.55 -50.74
C ALA A 136 -16.68 44.83 -51.47
N ALA A 137 -17.44 43.79 -51.79
CA ALA A 137 -18.78 43.92 -52.36
C ALA A 137 -19.80 44.62 -51.41
N ALA A 138 -19.55 44.60 -50.10
CA ALA A 138 -20.39 45.25 -49.09
C ALA A 138 -19.98 46.69 -48.75
N GLY A 139 -18.97 47.25 -49.43
CA GLY A 139 -18.51 48.64 -49.22
C GLY A 139 -17.71 48.86 -47.92
N SER A 140 -17.25 47.80 -47.27
CA SER A 140 -16.42 47.88 -46.07
C SER A 140 -14.95 48.11 -46.46
N THR A 141 -14.19 48.82 -45.62
CA THR A 141 -12.74 49.06 -45.80
C THR A 141 -11.97 47.74 -46.05
N GLU A 142 -10.86 47.81 -46.80
CA GLU A 142 -9.97 46.69 -47.17
C GLU A 142 -9.22 46.04 -46.00
N ASP A 143 -9.89 45.86 -44.87
CA ASP A 143 -9.33 45.25 -43.68
C ASP A 143 -9.45 43.72 -43.75
N ASP A 144 -8.42 43.12 -44.35
CA ASP A 144 -8.20 41.68 -44.43
C ASP A 144 -7.56 41.09 -43.16
N SER A 145 -7.31 41.91 -42.13
CA SER A 145 -6.65 41.51 -40.88
C SER A 145 -7.37 40.34 -40.20
N PHE A 146 -8.69 40.43 -40.04
CA PHE A 146 -9.48 39.35 -39.44
C PHE A 146 -9.47 38.07 -40.28
N PHE A 147 -9.43 38.19 -41.61
CA PHE A 147 -9.33 37.04 -42.50
C PHE A 147 -7.98 36.32 -42.32
N LYS A 148 -6.88 37.08 -42.21
CA LYS A 148 -5.56 36.56 -41.86
C LYS A 148 -5.55 35.92 -40.46
N CYS A 149 -6.28 36.47 -39.49
CA CYS A 149 -6.46 35.84 -38.17
C CYS A 149 -7.16 34.48 -38.28
N ILE A 150 -8.21 34.36 -39.11
CA ILE A 150 -8.91 33.08 -39.36
C ILE A 150 -7.95 32.04 -39.97
N GLN A 151 -7.15 32.45 -40.96
CA GLN A 151 -6.15 31.58 -41.57
C GLN A 151 -5.13 31.10 -40.54
N LYS A 152 -4.59 32.02 -39.72
CA LYS A 152 -3.61 31.69 -38.68
C LYS A 152 -4.17 30.78 -37.60
N ALA A 153 -5.41 31.05 -37.14
CA ALA A 153 -6.10 30.20 -36.18
C ALA A 153 -6.29 28.77 -36.70
N THR A 154 -6.62 28.62 -37.98
CA THR A 154 -6.79 27.30 -38.61
C THR A 154 -5.45 26.59 -38.75
N GLU A 155 -4.39 27.30 -39.15
CA GLU A 155 -3.03 26.75 -39.25
C GLU A 155 -2.55 26.18 -37.90
N VAL A 156 -2.80 26.90 -36.80
CA VAL A 156 -2.41 26.47 -35.45
C VAL A 156 -3.28 25.32 -34.96
N LEU A 157 -4.60 25.38 -35.14
CA LEU A 157 -5.54 24.40 -34.57
C LEU A 157 -5.63 23.10 -35.37
N LEU A 158 -5.30 23.11 -36.66
CA LEU A 158 -5.36 21.92 -37.51
C LEU A 158 -4.09 21.07 -37.39
N ASP A 159 -2.94 21.69 -37.14
CA ASP A 159 -1.68 20.98 -36.90
C ASP A 159 -1.66 20.44 -35.45
N PRO A 160 -1.58 19.10 -35.23
CA PRO A 160 -1.61 18.53 -33.88
C PRO A 160 -0.49 19.02 -32.97
N THR A 161 0.68 19.33 -33.52
CA THR A 161 1.85 19.80 -32.77
C THR A 161 1.65 21.25 -32.36
N LYS A 162 1.31 22.13 -33.30
CA LYS A 162 1.06 23.55 -33.01
C LYS A 162 -0.14 23.73 -32.09
N ARG A 163 -1.21 22.95 -32.29
CA ARG A 163 -2.37 22.94 -31.41
C ARG A 163 -1.99 22.57 -30.00
N ARG A 164 -1.16 21.54 -29.82
CA ARG A 164 -0.69 21.12 -28.49
C ARG A 164 0.22 22.17 -27.84
N GLN A 165 1.07 22.86 -28.61
CA GLN A 165 1.87 23.97 -28.10
C GLN A 165 0.97 25.11 -27.62
N PHE A 166 -0.05 25.47 -28.40
CA PHE A 166 -1.04 26.49 -28.04
C PHE A 166 -1.86 26.09 -26.80
N ASP A 167 -2.42 24.88 -26.79
CA ASP A 167 -3.21 24.35 -25.66
C ASP A 167 -2.36 24.25 -24.38
N SER A 168 -1.03 24.13 -24.49
CA SER A 168 -0.13 24.08 -23.31
C SER A 168 -0.10 25.36 -22.49
N VAL A 169 -0.54 26.48 -23.07
CA VAL A 169 -0.55 27.80 -22.43
C VAL A 169 -1.94 28.44 -22.47
N ASP A 170 -3.00 27.62 -22.59
CA ASP A 170 -4.38 28.09 -22.59
C ASP A 170 -4.73 28.75 -21.24
N GLU A 171 -4.84 30.09 -21.25
CA GLU A 171 -5.15 30.91 -20.08
C GLU A 171 -6.51 30.53 -19.46
N ARG A 172 -7.45 30.02 -20.27
CA ARG A 172 -8.77 29.57 -19.76
C ARG A 172 -8.69 28.24 -19.01
N ALA A 173 -7.54 27.58 -19.00
CA ALA A 173 -7.29 26.43 -18.14
C ALA A 173 -6.83 26.85 -16.75
N ASP A 174 -6.41 28.10 -16.54
CA ASP A 174 -5.95 28.59 -15.25
C ASP A 174 -7.16 28.96 -14.37
N VAL A 175 -7.65 27.97 -13.64
CA VAL A 175 -8.73 28.16 -12.66
C VAL A 175 -8.10 28.54 -11.32
N GLU A 176 -8.41 29.75 -10.84
CA GLU A 176 -7.87 30.23 -9.57
C GLU A 176 -8.26 29.31 -8.39
N PRO A 177 -7.31 28.93 -7.52
CA PRO A 177 -7.61 28.12 -6.36
C PRO A 177 -8.49 28.90 -5.36
N PRO A 178 -9.49 28.26 -4.75
CA PRO A 178 -10.37 28.93 -3.81
C PRO A 178 -9.63 29.35 -2.53
N SER A 179 -10.01 30.50 -1.99
CA SER A 179 -9.42 30.99 -0.74
C SER A 179 -9.90 30.17 0.48
N LYS A 180 -9.04 30.09 1.50
CA LYS A 180 -9.33 29.36 2.75
C LYS A 180 -10.68 29.72 3.38
N LYS A 181 -11.05 31.01 3.35
CA LYS A 181 -12.33 31.50 3.87
C LYS A 181 -13.55 30.94 3.13
N LYS A 182 -13.48 30.86 1.79
CA LYS A 182 -14.58 30.31 0.96
C LYS A 182 -14.74 28.81 1.17
N THR A 183 -13.61 28.12 1.37
CA THR A 183 -13.54 26.67 1.53
C THR A 183 -14.07 26.18 2.87
N GLN A 184 -13.94 26.98 3.94
CA GLN A 184 -14.45 26.68 5.28
C GLN A 184 -15.98 26.69 5.41
N ALA A 185 -16.71 27.22 4.42
CA ALA A 185 -18.17 27.26 4.40
C ALA A 185 -18.83 25.97 3.86
N GLY A 186 -18.16 24.81 3.96
CA GLY A 186 -18.71 23.51 3.53
C GLY A 186 -18.74 23.26 2.02
N ASN A 187 -17.89 23.94 1.23
CA ASN A 187 -17.90 23.85 -0.24
C ASN A 187 -16.57 23.38 -0.85
N PHE A 188 -15.71 22.71 -0.08
CA PHE A 188 -14.36 22.30 -0.50
C PHE A 188 -14.36 21.57 -1.85
N TYR A 189 -15.10 20.48 -1.98
CA TYR A 189 -15.08 19.64 -3.18
C TYR A 189 -15.62 20.37 -4.41
N LYS A 190 -16.69 21.16 -4.23
CA LYS A 190 -17.30 21.94 -5.32
C LYS A 190 -16.34 22.99 -5.87
N LEU A 191 -15.52 23.60 -5.02
CA LEU A 191 -14.58 24.65 -5.39
C LEU A 191 -13.25 24.08 -5.92
N TRP A 192 -12.74 23.00 -5.33
CA TRP A 192 -11.47 22.39 -5.73
C TRP A 192 -11.57 21.43 -6.92
N SER A 193 -12.71 20.75 -7.12
CA SER A 193 -12.86 19.81 -8.24
C SER A 193 -12.66 20.47 -9.62
N PRO A 194 -13.20 21.68 -9.91
CA PRO A 194 -12.94 22.37 -11.17
C PRO A 194 -11.46 22.69 -11.37
N VAL A 195 -10.74 23.06 -10.31
CA VAL A 195 -9.30 23.37 -10.34
C VAL A 195 -8.52 22.13 -10.78
N PHE A 196 -8.65 21.01 -10.06
CA PHE A 196 -7.96 19.76 -10.40
C PHE A 196 -8.41 19.19 -11.75
N LYS A 197 -9.66 19.40 -12.15
CA LYS A 197 -10.13 19.01 -13.49
C LYS A 197 -9.51 19.85 -14.60
N ALA A 198 -9.21 21.13 -14.33
CA ALA A 198 -8.54 21.99 -15.29
C ALA A 198 -7.05 21.63 -15.40
N GLU A 199 -6.37 21.46 -14.28
CA GLU A 199 -4.97 21.02 -14.23
C GLU A 199 -4.79 19.62 -14.82
N GLY A 200 -5.75 18.71 -14.59
CA GLY A 200 -5.64 17.30 -14.98
C GLY A 200 -5.59 17.12 -16.48
N ARG A 201 -6.04 18.13 -17.25
CA ARG A 201 -5.91 18.17 -18.72
C ARG A 201 -4.45 18.07 -19.16
N PHE A 202 -3.54 18.58 -18.34
CA PHE A 202 -2.11 18.63 -18.63
C PHE A 202 -1.35 17.35 -18.23
N SER A 203 -2.02 16.35 -17.66
CA SER A 203 -1.36 15.12 -17.25
C SER A 203 -0.97 14.23 -18.44
N LYS A 204 0.27 13.75 -18.45
CA LYS A 204 0.70 12.66 -19.35
C LYS A 204 0.13 11.31 -18.95
N THR A 205 -0.09 11.08 -17.66
CA THR A 205 -0.61 9.82 -17.11
C THR A 205 -2.13 9.90 -16.98
N GLN A 206 -2.81 8.86 -17.49
CA GLN A 206 -4.26 8.74 -17.48
C GLN A 206 -4.65 7.34 -16.97
N PRO A 207 -5.78 7.18 -16.26
CA PRO A 207 -6.76 8.21 -15.93
C PRO A 207 -6.31 9.11 -14.76
N VAL A 208 -6.66 10.40 -14.82
CA VAL A 208 -6.46 11.33 -13.69
C VAL A 208 -7.47 11.02 -12.58
N PRO A 209 -7.03 10.71 -11.34
CA PRO A 209 -7.93 10.47 -10.22
C PRO A 209 -8.73 11.71 -9.86
N ARG A 210 -9.98 11.51 -9.46
CA ARG A 210 -10.89 12.58 -9.03
C ARG A 210 -10.67 12.87 -7.54
N LEU A 211 -10.93 14.12 -7.13
CA LEU A 211 -10.81 14.55 -5.73
C LEU A 211 -11.74 13.76 -4.78
N GLY A 212 -12.86 13.26 -5.30
CA GLY A 212 -13.88 12.55 -4.54
C GLY A 212 -14.81 13.50 -3.78
N ASP A 213 -15.36 12.99 -2.69
CA ASP A 213 -16.32 13.64 -1.79
C ASP A 213 -15.95 13.38 -0.32
N GLU A 214 -16.83 13.77 0.60
CA GLU A 214 -16.65 13.62 2.05
C GLU A 214 -16.54 12.18 2.53
N ASN A 215 -17.09 11.23 1.76
CA ASN A 215 -17.16 9.81 2.10
C ASN A 215 -16.06 8.98 1.44
N SER A 216 -15.19 9.63 0.66
CA SER A 216 -14.07 8.93 0.00
C SER A 216 -13.14 8.30 1.02
N THR A 217 -12.73 7.08 0.74
CA THR A 217 -11.87 6.28 1.61
C THR A 217 -10.47 6.88 1.71
N LYS A 218 -9.74 6.51 2.75
CA LYS A 218 -8.34 6.93 2.93
C LYS A 218 -7.48 6.56 1.72
N GLU A 219 -7.66 5.37 1.17
CA GLU A 219 -6.89 4.86 0.02
C GLU A 219 -7.16 5.67 -1.25
N GLU A 220 -8.42 6.05 -1.50
CA GLU A 220 -8.79 6.91 -2.64
C GLU A 220 -8.17 8.31 -2.51
N VAL A 221 -8.20 8.88 -1.30
CA VAL A 221 -7.60 10.19 -1.01
C VAL A 221 -6.07 10.13 -1.16
N GLU A 222 -5.42 9.09 -0.62
CA GLU A 222 -3.98 8.89 -0.78
C GLU A 222 -3.60 8.70 -2.26
N THR A 223 -4.37 7.90 -3.01
CA THR A 223 -4.17 7.71 -4.46
C THR A 223 -4.25 9.03 -5.20
N PHE A 224 -5.25 9.86 -4.91
CA PHE A 224 -5.40 11.18 -5.49
C PHE A 224 -4.17 12.07 -5.19
N TYR A 225 -3.82 12.27 -3.93
CA TYR A 225 -2.70 13.16 -3.58
C TYR A 225 -1.35 12.62 -4.07
N ASN A 226 -1.10 11.31 -4.02
CA ASN A 226 0.13 10.70 -4.53
C ASN A 226 0.29 10.91 -6.03
N PHE A 227 -0.80 10.78 -6.80
CA PHE A 227 -0.80 11.09 -8.23
C PHE A 227 -0.42 12.55 -8.47
N TRP A 228 -1.02 13.49 -7.74
CA TRP A 228 -0.75 14.92 -7.92
C TRP A 228 0.62 15.37 -7.43
N TYR A 229 1.16 14.77 -6.36
CA TYR A 229 2.54 15.04 -5.91
C TYR A 229 3.58 14.48 -6.90
N SER A 230 3.18 13.48 -7.69
CA SER A 230 3.99 12.86 -8.77
C SER A 230 3.53 13.31 -10.16
N PHE A 231 2.84 14.44 -10.27
CA PHE A 231 2.22 14.89 -11.52
C PHE A 231 3.27 15.16 -12.61
N ASP A 232 3.08 14.55 -13.77
CA ASP A 232 3.92 14.79 -14.95
C ASP A 232 3.14 15.54 -16.03
N SER A 233 3.43 16.82 -16.16
CA SER A 233 2.77 17.73 -17.10
C SER A 233 3.34 17.57 -18.52
N TRP A 234 2.45 17.52 -19.52
CA TRP A 234 2.84 17.64 -20.92
C TRP A 234 3.05 19.07 -21.39
N ARG A 235 2.75 20.10 -20.57
CA ARG A 235 2.92 21.51 -20.97
C ARG A 235 4.34 21.76 -21.48
N SER A 236 4.47 22.33 -22.68
CA SER A 236 5.76 22.60 -23.32
C SER A 236 6.18 24.06 -23.18
N PHE A 237 5.23 25.00 -23.10
CA PHE A 237 5.45 26.46 -23.09
C PHE A 237 6.11 27.01 -24.36
N GLU A 238 6.19 26.21 -25.41
CA GLU A 238 6.88 26.54 -26.66
C GLU A 238 6.14 27.58 -27.50
N TYR A 239 4.82 27.65 -27.38
CA TYR A 239 4.02 28.70 -28.03
C TYR A 239 4.41 30.12 -27.56
N GLN A 240 4.99 30.23 -26.36
CA GLN A 240 5.47 31.48 -25.78
C GLN A 240 6.97 31.71 -26.01
N ASP A 241 7.60 30.99 -26.95
CA ASP A 241 8.97 31.29 -27.38
C ASP A 241 8.99 32.68 -28.04
N GLU A 242 9.85 33.56 -27.54
CA GLU A 242 9.98 34.95 -28.02
C GLU A 242 10.68 34.99 -29.37
N ASP A 243 11.73 34.17 -29.49
CA ASP A 243 12.67 34.17 -30.60
C ASP A 243 12.32 33.05 -31.60
N VAL A 244 11.70 33.37 -32.73
CA VAL A 244 11.46 32.37 -33.80
C VAL A 244 12.60 32.50 -34.81
N PRO A 245 13.49 31.49 -34.94
CA PRO A 245 14.62 31.58 -35.87
C PRO A 245 14.12 31.75 -37.31
N ASP A 246 14.60 32.78 -38.00
CA ASP A 246 14.31 32.97 -39.43
C ASP A 246 15.14 31.96 -40.26
N ASP A 247 14.58 31.51 -41.37
CA ASP A 247 15.23 30.52 -42.25
C ASP A 247 16.51 31.07 -42.91
N ASN A 248 16.68 32.40 -42.91
CA ASN A 248 17.84 33.09 -43.47
C ASN A 248 18.96 33.40 -42.45
N GLU A 249 18.83 32.96 -41.19
CA GLU A 249 19.82 33.22 -40.13
C GLU A 249 21.02 32.26 -40.16
N ASN A 250 22.18 32.73 -39.69
CA ASN A 250 23.35 31.87 -39.54
C ASN A 250 23.10 30.77 -38.50
N ARG A 251 23.60 29.57 -38.72
CA ARG A 251 23.44 28.39 -37.86
C ARG A 251 23.76 28.67 -36.39
N ASP A 252 24.79 29.46 -36.12
CA ASP A 252 25.17 29.81 -34.74
C ASP A 252 24.14 30.73 -34.07
N GLN A 253 23.52 31.65 -34.82
CA GLN A 253 22.44 32.49 -34.33
C GLN A 253 21.20 31.64 -34.01
N LYS A 254 20.81 30.75 -34.92
CA LYS A 254 19.72 29.79 -34.69
C LYS A 254 19.93 28.96 -33.42
N ARG A 255 21.14 28.41 -33.22
CA ARG A 255 21.49 27.65 -32.01
C ARG A 255 21.44 28.52 -30.74
N HIS A 256 21.86 29.78 -30.82
CA HIS A 256 21.78 30.71 -29.71
C HIS A 256 20.33 31.00 -29.31
N MET A 257 19.46 31.27 -30.28
CA MET A 257 18.03 31.52 -30.08
C MET A 257 17.32 30.30 -29.49
N GLU A 258 17.56 29.11 -30.05
CA GLU A 258 17.01 27.85 -29.51
C GLU A 258 17.44 27.61 -28.06
N ARG A 259 18.69 27.95 -27.70
CA ARG A 259 19.18 27.85 -26.32
C ARG A 259 18.46 28.84 -25.40
N LYS A 260 18.23 30.08 -25.84
CA LYS A 260 17.50 31.11 -25.07
C LYS A 260 16.06 30.67 -24.82
N ASN A 261 15.35 30.22 -25.85
CA ASN A 261 14.00 29.67 -25.73
C ASN A 261 13.95 28.45 -24.81
N ASN A 262 14.87 27.49 -24.99
CA ASN A 262 14.90 26.30 -24.15
C ASN A 262 15.10 26.66 -22.66
N ASN A 263 15.94 27.65 -22.36
CA ASN A 263 16.12 28.12 -20.98
C ASN A 263 14.85 28.81 -20.46
N ALA A 264 14.16 29.61 -21.27
CA ALA A 264 12.89 30.23 -20.90
C ALA A 264 11.80 29.17 -20.63
N ARG A 265 11.66 28.16 -21.49
CA ARG A 265 10.72 27.03 -21.28
C ARG A 265 11.05 26.25 -20.01
N LYS A 266 12.34 25.97 -19.75
CA LYS A 266 12.77 25.30 -18.50
C LYS A 266 12.38 26.12 -17.27
N LYS A 267 12.58 27.43 -17.29
CA LYS A 267 12.17 28.33 -16.21
C LYS A 267 10.66 28.26 -15.97
N LYS A 268 9.85 28.39 -17.03
CA LYS A 268 8.38 28.28 -16.94
C LYS A 268 7.91 26.93 -16.42
N LYS A 269 8.57 25.82 -16.81
CA LYS A 269 8.28 24.49 -16.25
C LYS A 269 8.59 24.39 -14.76
N VAL A 270 9.68 24.99 -14.30
CA VAL A 270 10.03 25.02 -12.87
C VAL A 270 8.99 25.84 -12.10
N GLU A 271 8.58 27.00 -12.63
CA GLU A 271 7.56 27.86 -12.03
C GLU A 271 6.19 27.18 -11.98
N ASP A 272 5.76 26.51 -13.06
CA ASP A 272 4.49 25.77 -13.10
C ASP A 272 4.48 24.59 -12.12
N ASN A 273 5.58 23.84 -12.03
CA ASN A 273 5.71 22.78 -11.03
C ASN A 273 5.66 23.31 -9.59
N ALA A 274 6.29 24.46 -9.33
CA ALA A 274 6.24 25.09 -8.01
C ALA A 274 4.82 25.59 -7.69
N ARG A 275 4.13 26.19 -8.67
CA ARG A 275 2.73 26.61 -8.55
C ARG A 275 1.82 25.43 -8.24
N LEU A 276 1.95 24.31 -8.96
CA LEU A 276 1.15 23.11 -8.75
C LEU A 276 1.40 22.48 -7.37
N ARG A 277 2.66 22.44 -6.91
CA ARG A 277 2.99 21.99 -5.54
C ARG A 277 2.32 22.84 -4.49
N LYS A 278 2.43 24.16 -4.60
CA LYS A 278 1.77 25.10 -3.68
C LYS A 278 0.25 24.90 -3.67
N LEU A 279 -0.36 24.76 -4.84
CA LEU A 279 -1.79 24.49 -5.01
C LEU A 279 -2.20 23.20 -4.27
N LEU A 280 -1.39 22.15 -4.38
CA LEU A 280 -1.63 20.86 -3.74
C LEU A 280 -1.47 20.91 -2.22
N ASP A 281 -0.46 21.62 -1.73
CA ASP A 281 -0.21 21.85 -0.30
C ASP A 281 -1.35 22.67 0.33
N ASP A 282 -1.82 23.71 -0.35
CA ASP A 282 -2.97 24.50 0.08
C ASP A 282 -4.25 23.64 0.13
N ALA A 283 -4.49 22.83 -0.90
CA ALA A 283 -5.63 21.92 -0.94
C ALA A 283 -5.58 20.87 0.18
N SER A 284 -4.44 20.22 0.39
CA SER A 284 -4.27 19.18 1.41
C SER A 284 -4.38 19.73 2.84
N ALA A 285 -3.89 20.95 3.07
CA ALA A 285 -4.05 21.64 4.35
C ALA A 285 -5.52 22.00 4.64
N MET A 286 -6.33 22.23 3.61
CA MET A 286 -7.76 22.53 3.74
C MET A 286 -8.63 21.29 3.85
N ASP A 287 -8.25 20.18 3.23
CA ASP A 287 -9.03 18.93 3.21
C ASP A 287 -9.27 18.37 4.62
N GLU A 288 -10.55 18.20 4.97
CA GLU A 288 -10.96 17.71 6.29
C GLU A 288 -10.73 16.21 6.46
N ARG A 289 -10.77 15.43 5.36
CA ARG A 289 -10.56 13.97 5.39
C ARG A 289 -9.15 13.66 5.85
N ILE A 290 -8.15 14.39 5.33
CA ILE A 290 -6.75 14.26 5.74
C ILE A 290 -6.60 14.55 7.25
N LYS A 291 -7.28 15.58 7.76
CA LYS A 291 -7.28 15.90 9.20
C LYS A 291 -7.89 14.77 10.02
N LYS A 292 -9.03 14.21 9.59
CA LYS A 292 -9.68 13.06 10.23
C LYS A 292 -8.73 11.86 10.26
N PHE A 293 -8.17 11.46 9.11
CA PHE A 293 -7.25 10.32 9.02
C PHE A 293 -6.00 10.51 9.89
N ARG A 294 -5.44 11.72 9.95
CA ARG A 294 -4.30 12.02 10.82
C ARG A 294 -4.68 11.91 12.31
N ASN A 295 -5.84 12.41 12.70
CA ASN A 295 -6.32 12.34 14.08
C ASN A 295 -6.61 10.90 14.49
N GLU A 296 -7.24 10.10 13.62
CA GLU A 296 -7.47 8.66 13.83
C GLU A 296 -6.15 7.87 13.91
N ALA A 297 -5.19 8.15 13.03
CA ALA A 297 -3.86 7.55 13.07
C ALA A 297 -3.10 7.90 14.37
N ASN A 298 -3.24 9.12 14.86
CA ASN A 298 -2.65 9.53 16.14
C ASN A 298 -3.38 8.87 17.33
N ALA A 299 -4.72 8.79 17.29
CA ALA A 299 -5.52 8.14 18.33
C ALA A 299 -5.21 6.64 18.43
N THR A 300 -5.10 5.94 17.30
CA THR A 300 -4.71 4.53 17.25
C THR A 300 -3.27 4.31 17.74
N LYS A 301 -2.32 5.15 17.34
CA LYS A 301 -0.94 5.11 17.86
C LYS A 301 -0.89 5.35 19.36
N ASN A 302 -1.62 6.35 19.87
CA ASN A 302 -1.68 6.66 21.30
C ASN A 302 -2.34 5.53 22.09
N LYS A 303 -3.43 4.95 21.57
CA LYS A 303 -4.09 3.77 22.16
C LYS A 303 -3.11 2.60 22.26
N LYS A 304 -2.40 2.27 21.17
CA LYS A 304 -1.38 1.21 21.16
C LYS A 304 -0.23 1.50 22.13
N LYS A 305 0.18 2.76 22.28
CA LYS A 305 1.20 3.18 23.24
C LYS A 305 0.71 2.98 24.68
N ILE A 306 -0.50 3.42 25.00
CA ILE A 306 -1.13 3.26 26.32
C ILE A 306 -1.29 1.77 26.65
N GLU A 307 -1.76 0.95 25.71
CA GLU A 307 -1.90 -0.50 25.89
C GLU A 307 -0.54 -1.18 26.13
N ARG A 308 0.51 -0.77 25.40
CA ARG A 308 1.87 -1.27 25.62
C ARG A 308 2.42 -0.86 26.99
N GLU A 309 2.27 0.40 27.39
CA GLU A 309 2.72 0.90 28.69
C GLU A 309 1.96 0.22 29.85
N ALA A 310 0.65 -0.02 29.69
CA ALA A 310 -0.14 -0.76 30.66
C ALA A 310 0.29 -2.24 30.76
N ALA A 311 0.57 -2.90 29.63
CA ALA A 311 1.06 -4.27 29.61
C ALA A 311 2.46 -4.37 30.24
N GLU A 312 3.35 -3.43 29.96
CA GLU A 312 4.70 -3.36 30.54
C GLU A 312 4.64 -3.10 32.05
N LYS A 313 3.79 -2.18 32.50
CA LYS A 313 3.56 -1.93 33.93
C LYS A 313 3.02 -3.17 34.64
N LYS A 314 2.02 -3.85 34.05
CA LYS A 314 1.46 -5.08 34.61
C LYS A 314 2.52 -6.20 34.68
N ALA A 315 3.32 -6.38 33.63
CA ALA A 315 4.41 -7.35 33.62
C ALA A 315 5.50 -7.01 34.67
N ALA A 316 5.81 -5.73 34.87
CA ALA A 316 6.76 -5.30 35.90
C ALA A 316 6.22 -5.53 37.32
N GLU A 317 4.94 -5.27 37.56
CA GLU A 317 4.26 -5.56 38.83
C GLU A 317 4.19 -7.07 39.10
N GLU A 318 3.84 -7.88 38.10
CA GLU A 318 3.85 -9.35 38.21
C GLU A 318 5.26 -9.91 38.44
N ALA A 319 6.28 -9.41 37.75
CA ALA A 319 7.67 -9.82 37.96
C ALA A 319 8.20 -9.40 39.34
N LYS A 320 7.81 -8.22 39.83
CA LYS A 320 8.15 -7.78 41.19
C LYS A 320 7.47 -8.64 42.23
N ALA A 321 6.18 -8.93 42.07
CA ALA A 321 5.43 -9.81 42.96
C ALA A 321 5.99 -11.24 42.96
N GLN A 322 6.39 -11.78 41.81
CA GLN A 322 7.07 -13.08 41.72
C GLN A 322 8.42 -13.06 42.44
N LYS A 323 9.25 -12.05 42.24
CA LYS A 323 10.54 -11.91 42.95
C LYS A 323 10.35 -11.78 44.47
N GLU A 324 9.37 -11.00 44.92
CA GLU A 324 9.05 -10.87 46.35
C GLU A 324 8.53 -12.19 46.93
N ALA A 325 7.67 -12.92 46.21
CA ALA A 325 7.18 -14.23 46.63
C ALA A 325 8.31 -15.27 46.69
N GLU A 326 9.22 -15.28 45.71
CA GLU A 326 10.37 -16.18 45.65
C GLU A 326 11.39 -15.86 46.75
N ALA A 327 11.67 -14.58 47.00
CA ALA A 327 12.53 -14.14 48.11
C ALA A 327 11.92 -14.50 49.48
N ALA A 328 10.61 -14.32 49.66
CA ALA A 328 9.91 -14.71 50.88
C ALA A 328 9.91 -16.24 51.07
N ALA A 329 9.76 -17.01 49.99
CA ALA A 329 9.87 -18.46 50.02
C ALA A 329 11.29 -18.93 50.37
N ALA A 330 12.31 -18.28 49.80
CA ALA A 330 13.72 -18.56 50.09
C ALA A 330 14.07 -18.25 51.56
N LEU A 331 13.62 -17.12 52.10
CA LEU A 331 13.78 -16.77 53.51
C LEU A 331 13.12 -17.80 54.43
N LYS A 332 11.87 -18.19 54.14
CA LYS A 332 11.17 -19.23 54.91
C LYS A 332 11.88 -20.58 54.84
N ALA A 333 12.41 -20.95 53.68
CA ALA A 333 13.17 -22.18 53.51
C ALA A 333 14.50 -22.14 54.30
N GLU A 334 15.20 -21.00 54.32
CA GLU A 334 16.42 -20.83 55.10
C GLU A 334 16.17 -20.90 56.61
N GLU A 335 15.11 -20.25 57.09
CA GLU A 335 14.69 -20.31 58.50
C GLU A 335 14.31 -21.74 58.91
N ALA A 336 13.54 -22.44 58.08
CA ALA A 336 13.19 -23.85 58.32
C ALA A 336 14.45 -24.73 58.39
N ALA A 337 15.39 -24.56 57.45
CA ALA A 337 16.64 -25.32 57.45
C ALA A 337 17.55 -25.00 58.66
N LYS A 338 17.56 -23.75 59.13
CA LYS A 338 18.27 -23.37 60.38
C LYS A 338 17.63 -24.03 61.59
N ALA A 339 16.29 -23.99 61.70
CA ALA A 339 15.56 -24.63 62.78
C ALA A 339 15.81 -26.15 62.82
N GLU A 340 15.79 -26.81 61.66
CA GLU A 340 16.05 -28.25 61.54
C GLU A 340 17.49 -28.61 61.93
N ARG A 341 18.49 -27.81 61.52
CA ARG A 341 19.89 -28.00 61.93
C ARG A 341 20.08 -27.82 63.44
N GLU A 342 19.42 -26.85 64.05
CA GLU A 342 19.50 -26.62 65.49
C GLU A 342 18.85 -27.77 66.28
N GLN A 343 17.68 -28.24 65.83
CA GLN A 343 17.03 -29.43 66.40
C GLN A 343 17.89 -30.68 66.24
N GLY A 344 18.50 -30.87 65.06
CA GLY A 344 19.43 -31.97 64.81
C GLY A 344 20.68 -31.94 65.72
N LYS A 345 21.23 -30.76 66.01
CA LYS A 345 22.34 -30.60 66.97
C LYS A 345 21.90 -30.98 68.40
N LYS A 346 20.74 -30.48 68.86
CA LYS A 346 20.19 -30.80 70.18
C LYS A 346 19.91 -32.29 70.34
N ALA A 347 19.34 -32.93 69.33
CA ALA A 347 19.11 -34.38 69.32
C ALA A 347 20.41 -35.20 69.39
N LYS A 348 21.43 -34.80 68.63
CA LYS A 348 22.75 -35.48 68.63
C LYS A 348 23.48 -35.33 69.97
N GLU A 349 23.36 -34.19 70.62
CA GLU A 349 23.94 -33.95 71.95
C GLU A 349 23.20 -34.76 73.04
N ALA A 350 21.87 -34.79 73.00
CA ALA A 350 21.06 -35.62 73.88
C ALA A 350 21.39 -37.12 73.75
N ALA A 351 21.55 -37.62 72.52
CA ALA A 351 21.95 -39.01 72.27
C ALA A 351 23.34 -39.35 72.84
N LYS A 352 24.34 -38.47 72.65
CA LYS A 352 25.68 -38.65 73.24
C LYS A 352 25.64 -38.69 74.77
N ASN A 353 24.82 -37.84 75.39
CA ASN A 353 24.68 -37.81 76.84
C ASN A 353 23.96 -39.05 77.38
N ALA A 354 22.97 -39.59 76.65
CA ALA A 354 22.32 -40.85 76.99
C ALA A 354 23.30 -42.03 76.98
N VAL A 355 24.11 -42.18 75.92
CA VAL A 355 25.12 -43.24 75.82
C VAL A 355 26.14 -43.17 76.96
N LYS A 356 26.62 -41.96 77.31
CA LYS A 356 27.54 -41.78 78.44
C LYS A 356 26.94 -42.24 79.78
N LYS A 357 25.66 -41.92 80.02
CA LYS A 357 24.95 -42.37 81.23
C LYS A 357 24.82 -43.89 81.26
N ASN A 358 24.42 -44.50 80.15
CA ASN A 358 24.25 -45.95 80.07
C ASN A 358 25.58 -46.70 80.23
N LYS A 359 26.69 -46.22 79.65
CA LYS A 359 28.04 -46.80 79.88
C LYS A 359 28.47 -46.74 81.35
N ARG A 360 28.05 -45.72 82.11
CA ARG A 360 28.31 -45.65 83.55
C ARG A 360 27.51 -46.69 84.32
N VAL A 361 26.26 -46.95 83.94
CA VAL A 361 25.44 -48.02 84.54
C VAL A 361 26.11 -49.37 84.35
N LEU A 362 26.63 -49.66 83.15
CA LEU A 362 27.36 -50.90 82.88
C LEU A 362 28.57 -51.09 83.82
N LYS A 363 29.45 -50.08 83.93
CA LYS A 363 30.60 -50.13 84.86
C LYS A 363 30.18 -50.18 86.33
N GLY A 364 29.10 -49.50 86.69
CA GLY A 364 28.54 -49.51 88.04
C GLY A 364 28.06 -50.89 88.45
N SER A 365 27.39 -51.62 87.55
CA SER A 365 26.82 -52.93 87.85
C SER A 365 27.85 -53.95 88.36
N VAL A 366 29.03 -54.02 87.75
CA VAL A 366 30.08 -54.96 88.19
C VAL A 366 30.74 -54.53 89.50
N LYS A 367 30.76 -53.22 89.80
CA LYS A 367 31.18 -52.72 91.11
C LYS A 367 30.15 -53.07 92.19
N ASP A 368 28.86 -52.91 91.89
CA ASP A 368 27.76 -53.26 92.79
C ASP A 368 27.73 -54.77 93.08
N ALA A 369 28.17 -55.60 92.14
CA ALA A 369 28.39 -57.03 92.30
C ALA A 369 29.72 -57.42 93.00
N ASN A 370 30.45 -56.45 93.57
CA ASN A 370 31.78 -56.63 94.15
C ASN A 370 32.77 -57.38 93.22
N TYR A 371 32.69 -57.11 91.91
CA TYR A 371 33.50 -57.76 90.87
C TYR A 371 33.44 -59.31 90.91
N PHE A 372 32.33 -59.84 91.42
CA PHE A 372 32.03 -61.27 91.54
C PHE A 372 33.01 -62.06 92.42
N VAL A 373 33.60 -61.41 93.43
CA VAL A 373 34.48 -62.04 94.42
C VAL A 373 33.93 -61.90 95.84
N SER A 374 34.28 -62.84 96.72
CA SER A 374 33.92 -62.81 98.15
C SER A 374 35.02 -62.14 98.98
N GLY A 375 34.67 -61.08 99.72
CA GLY A 375 35.63 -60.27 100.50
C GLY A 375 36.20 -59.10 99.71
N ASP A 376 37.35 -58.57 100.13
CA ASP A 376 37.98 -57.44 99.44
C ASP A 376 38.51 -57.85 98.05
N ALA A 377 38.05 -57.14 97.02
CA ALA A 377 38.42 -57.46 95.65
C ALA A 377 39.89 -57.07 95.35
N PRO A 378 40.76 -58.01 94.96
CA PRO A 378 42.13 -57.68 94.58
C PRO A 378 42.14 -56.88 93.27
N ALA A 379 43.13 -56.00 93.10
CA ALA A 379 43.25 -55.12 91.93
C ALA A 379 43.20 -55.87 90.59
N SER A 380 43.79 -57.08 90.53
CA SER A 380 43.76 -57.94 89.34
C SER A 380 42.36 -58.43 88.95
N ALA A 381 41.47 -58.65 89.92
CA ALA A 381 40.08 -59.06 89.66
C ALA A 381 39.22 -57.87 89.20
N ILE A 382 39.44 -56.69 89.80
CA ILE A 382 38.79 -55.45 89.39
C ILE A 382 39.15 -55.11 87.94
N ASP A 383 40.45 -55.15 87.61
CA ASP A 383 40.95 -54.84 86.28
C ASP A 383 40.45 -55.85 85.24
N GLY A 384 40.44 -57.15 85.56
CA GLY A 384 39.94 -58.20 84.67
C GLY A 384 38.46 -57.98 84.29
N VAL A 385 37.61 -57.76 85.30
CA VAL A 385 36.17 -57.56 85.10
C VAL A 385 35.88 -56.24 84.38
N LEU A 386 36.58 -55.15 84.71
CA LEU A 386 36.40 -53.87 84.03
C LEU A 386 36.91 -53.88 82.59
N ASN A 387 37.99 -54.60 82.30
CA ASN A 387 38.49 -54.79 80.94
C ASN A 387 37.47 -55.54 80.07
N ASP A 388 36.83 -56.57 80.61
CA ASP A 388 35.77 -57.30 79.90
C ASP A 388 34.53 -56.42 79.67
N VAL A 389 34.14 -55.58 80.66
CA VAL A 389 33.07 -54.58 80.48
C VAL A 389 33.43 -53.59 79.38
N ASP A 390 34.67 -53.08 79.36
CA ASP A 390 35.13 -52.12 78.36
C ASP A 390 35.23 -52.74 76.97
N LEU A 391 35.66 -54.00 76.89
CA LEU A 391 35.67 -54.77 75.66
C LEU A 391 34.25 -54.93 75.11
N ILE A 392 33.29 -55.36 75.94
CA ILE A 392 31.89 -55.47 75.55
C ILE A 392 31.35 -54.11 75.09
N GLN A 393 31.58 -53.02 75.86
CA GLN A 393 31.17 -51.66 75.48
C GLN A 393 31.75 -51.17 74.15
N GLY A 394 32.87 -51.72 73.70
CA GLY A 394 33.48 -51.44 72.40
C GLY A 394 32.86 -52.24 71.24
N LYS A 395 32.04 -53.26 71.53
CA LYS A 395 31.41 -54.14 70.53
C LYS A 395 29.92 -53.91 70.33
N ILE A 396 29.27 -53.17 71.23
CA ILE A 396 27.84 -52.86 71.16
C ILE A 396 27.59 -51.40 70.77
N ASP A 397 26.54 -51.17 69.99
CA ASP A 397 26.10 -49.83 69.59
C ASP A 397 25.32 -49.09 70.71
N ALA A 398 24.90 -47.86 70.45
CA ALA A 398 24.22 -47.01 71.45
C ALA A 398 22.91 -47.62 71.98
N ASP A 399 22.15 -48.29 71.12
CA ASP A 399 20.86 -48.88 71.46
C ASP A 399 21.07 -50.20 72.22
N GLU A 400 22.05 -51.01 71.80
CA GLU A 400 22.50 -52.19 72.51
C GLU A 400 23.05 -51.84 73.91
N ILE A 401 23.80 -50.74 74.04
CA ILE A 401 24.27 -50.20 75.34
C ILE A 401 23.10 -49.77 76.22
N ALA A 402 22.09 -49.11 75.65
CA ALA A 402 20.90 -48.69 76.39
C ALA A 402 20.08 -49.90 76.86
N ALA A 403 19.90 -50.90 76.01
CA ALA A 403 19.19 -52.13 76.34
C ALA A 403 19.91 -52.92 77.44
N LEU A 404 21.24 -53.07 77.36
CA LEU A 404 22.03 -53.75 78.39
C LEU A 404 22.04 -52.98 79.70
N ALA A 405 22.21 -51.65 79.64
CA ALA A 405 22.12 -50.79 80.82
C ALA A 405 20.74 -50.89 81.48
N GLY A 406 19.65 -50.94 80.69
CA GLY A 406 18.29 -51.13 81.20
C GLY A 406 18.10 -52.45 81.93
N LYS A 407 18.72 -53.54 81.46
CA LYS A 407 18.69 -54.86 82.12
C LYS A 407 19.51 -54.89 83.42
N LEU A 408 20.61 -54.15 83.49
CA LEU A 408 21.50 -54.11 84.65
C LEU A 408 21.09 -53.07 85.71
N ASN A 409 20.33 -52.06 85.32
CA ASN A 409 19.98 -50.95 86.19
C ASN A 409 19.09 -51.42 87.35
N GLY A 410 19.53 -51.16 88.58
CA GLY A 410 18.79 -51.50 89.80
C GLY A 410 18.99 -52.92 90.33
N LEU A 411 19.72 -53.78 89.61
CA LEU A 411 20.14 -55.08 90.13
C LEU A 411 21.19 -54.90 91.23
N LYS A 412 21.11 -55.72 92.29
CA LYS A 412 22.06 -55.69 93.43
C LYS A 412 22.61 -57.06 93.81
N VAL A 413 22.06 -58.13 93.23
CA VAL A 413 22.48 -59.50 93.49
C VAL A 413 23.58 -59.85 92.49
N ALA A 414 24.75 -60.23 92.99
CA ALA A 414 25.93 -60.46 92.16
C ALA A 414 25.70 -61.55 91.09
N ASP A 415 24.99 -62.63 91.42
CA ASP A 415 24.70 -63.72 90.49
C ASP A 415 23.73 -63.30 89.37
N GLU A 416 22.74 -62.45 89.68
CA GLU A 416 21.81 -61.91 88.68
C GLU A 416 22.54 -60.96 87.72
N ILE A 417 23.40 -60.09 88.26
CA ILE A 417 24.25 -59.20 87.47
C ILE A 417 25.19 -60.01 86.56
N LYS A 418 25.80 -61.07 87.10
CA LYS A 418 26.67 -61.97 86.34
C LYS A 418 25.91 -62.71 85.24
N GLY A 419 24.68 -63.14 85.53
CA GLY A 419 23.80 -63.77 84.55
C GLY A 419 23.49 -62.85 83.36
N VAL A 420 23.18 -61.57 83.61
CA VAL A 420 22.93 -60.60 82.54
C VAL A 420 24.18 -60.35 81.69
N TRP A 421 25.37 -60.26 82.32
CA TRP A 421 26.64 -60.13 81.59
C TRP A 421 26.99 -61.38 80.78
N SER A 422 26.83 -62.58 81.35
CA SER A 422 27.10 -63.85 80.66
C SER A 422 26.20 -64.05 79.46
N GLU A 423 24.89 -63.75 79.58
CA GLU A 423 23.96 -63.82 78.45
C GLU A 423 24.30 -62.82 77.34
N GLU A 424 24.76 -61.62 77.71
CA GLU A 424 25.22 -60.64 76.71
C GLU A 424 26.52 -61.08 76.03
N VAL A 425 27.47 -61.67 76.77
CA VAL A 425 28.68 -62.28 76.20
C VAL A 425 28.31 -63.39 75.22
N LYS A 426 27.39 -64.29 75.59
CA LYS A 426 26.90 -65.36 74.69
C LYS A 426 26.24 -64.78 73.43
N ARG A 427 25.41 -63.74 73.58
CA ARG A 427 24.78 -63.05 72.44
C ARG A 427 25.82 -62.47 71.50
N LEU A 428 26.86 -61.83 72.03
CA LEU A 428 27.93 -61.21 71.24
C LEU A 428 28.84 -62.24 70.57
N VAL A 429 29.10 -63.38 71.22
CA VAL A 429 29.81 -64.51 70.62
C VAL A 429 28.97 -65.12 69.49
N ALA A 430 27.68 -65.36 69.71
CA ALA A 430 26.76 -65.86 68.68
C ALA A 430 26.61 -64.91 67.49
N ALA A 431 26.67 -63.60 67.74
CA ALA A 431 26.65 -62.56 66.70
C ALA A 431 28.02 -62.33 66.03
N GLY A 432 29.08 -63.06 66.42
CA GLY A 432 30.43 -62.93 65.88
C GLY A 432 31.16 -61.62 66.25
N LYS A 433 30.65 -60.87 67.22
CA LYS A 433 31.23 -59.60 67.70
C LYS A 433 32.31 -59.80 68.78
N LEU A 434 32.31 -60.96 69.46
CA LEU A 434 33.34 -61.43 70.39
C LEU A 434 33.76 -62.86 70.03
N LYS A 435 35.00 -63.25 70.32
CA LYS A 435 35.42 -64.66 70.24
C LYS A 435 35.19 -65.36 71.57
N GLU A 436 35.04 -66.66 71.49
CA GLU A 436 34.92 -67.52 72.68
C GLU A 436 36.18 -67.38 73.53
N GLY A 437 36.02 -66.95 74.79
CA GLY A 437 37.13 -66.67 75.70
C GLY A 437 37.72 -65.25 75.61
N ASP A 438 37.12 -64.29 74.89
CA ASP A 438 37.59 -62.89 74.90
C ASP A 438 37.17 -62.12 76.18
N ALA A 439 36.05 -62.48 76.81
CA ALA A 439 35.52 -61.86 78.04
C ALA A 439 35.43 -62.87 79.20
N LYS A 440 36.57 -63.49 79.55
CA LYS A 440 36.61 -64.70 80.41
C LYS A 440 36.10 -64.49 81.83
N THR A 441 36.11 -63.27 82.34
CA THR A 441 35.70 -62.98 83.72
C THR A 441 34.20 -62.69 83.83
N LEU A 442 33.57 -62.27 82.72
CA LEU A 442 32.13 -62.01 82.61
C LEU A 442 31.34 -63.14 81.92
N ALA A 443 32.03 -64.06 81.23
CA ALA A 443 31.45 -65.20 80.52
C ALA A 443 30.80 -66.24 81.46
#